data_AF-A0A090UXL6-F1
#
_entry.id   AF-A0A090UXL6-F1
#
_cell.length_a   1.000
_cell.length_b   1.000
_cell.length_c   1.000
_cell.angle_alpha   90.00
_cell.angle_beta   90.00
_cell.angle_gamma   90.00
#
_symmetry.space_group_name_H-M   'P 1'
#
loop_
_entity.id
_entity.type
_entity.pdbx_description
1 polymer ?
#
loop_
_entity_poly.entity_id
_entity_poly.type
_entity_poly.pdbx_seq_one_letter_code
_entity_poly.pdbx_strand_id
1 'polypeptide(L)'
;MKKFLFMCSLILLAGCAGPGDRLPDVQNANVDLHGTQPCIASVFAPGDRISSIQIGSTSGDNESFHKYFTDDLLIPVSGKCLPLFDYRFSPGKQYVVYYSIDNPNNKRERIIQASFSISNELKNRS
;
A
#
# COMPACT_ATOMS: atom_id res chain seq x y z
N MET A 1 0.62 18.54 48.96
CA MET A 1 0.93 17.12 48.68
C MET A 1 -0.05 16.47 47.69
N LYS A 2 -1.38 16.58 47.84
CA LYS A 2 -2.37 16.00 46.89
C LYS A 2 -2.28 16.49 45.43
N LYS A 3 -1.91 17.76 45.19
CA LYS A 3 -1.84 18.35 43.84
C LYS A 3 -0.67 17.81 42.99
N PHE A 4 0.42 17.38 43.64
CA PHE A 4 1.61 16.86 42.95
C PHE A 4 1.40 15.42 42.45
N LEU A 5 0.65 14.62 43.21
CA LEU A 5 0.25 13.25 42.81
C LEU A 5 -0.66 13.26 41.57
N PHE A 6 -1.54 14.24 41.43
CA PHE A 6 -2.40 14.38 40.24
C PHE A 6 -1.62 14.73 38.97
N MET A 7 -0.55 15.53 39.08
CA MET A 7 0.30 15.90 37.95
C MET A 7 1.15 14.72 37.43
N CYS A 8 1.72 13.89 38.31
CA CYS A 8 2.46 12.70 37.88
C CYS A 8 1.56 11.65 37.19
N SER A 9 0.28 11.56 37.59
CA SER A 9 -0.67 10.62 36.98
C SER A 9 -0.93 10.92 35.51
N LEU A 10 -0.98 12.21 35.12
CA LEU A 10 -1.25 12.62 33.73
C LEU A 10 -0.12 12.22 32.75
N ILE A 11 1.12 12.12 33.23
CA ILE A 11 2.27 11.73 32.40
C ILE A 11 2.28 10.22 32.15
N LEU A 12 1.78 9.42 33.10
CA LEU A 12 1.67 7.96 32.96
C LEU A 12 0.55 7.53 32.00
N LEU A 13 -0.47 8.37 31.78
CA LEU A 13 -1.50 8.12 30.77
C LEU A 13 -1.08 8.52 29.35
N ALA A 14 -0.02 9.31 29.20
CA ALA A 14 0.54 9.63 27.89
C ALA A 14 1.48 8.48 27.46
N GLY A 15 0.94 7.50 26.75
CA GLY A 15 1.77 6.49 26.08
C GLY A 15 2.73 7.17 25.12
N CYS A 16 4.03 7.04 25.35
CA CYS A 16 5.04 7.49 24.39
C CYS A 16 5.10 6.49 23.24
N ALA A 17 4.95 6.96 21.99
CA ALA A 17 5.20 6.13 20.82
C ALA A 17 6.62 5.56 20.90
N GLY A 18 6.72 4.24 21.08
CA GLY A 18 7.99 3.55 21.24
C GLY A 18 8.72 3.40 19.90
N PRO A 19 10.01 3.04 19.91
CA PRO A 19 10.75 2.72 18.68
C PRO A 19 10.11 1.60 17.83
N GLY A 20 9.24 0.78 18.42
CA GLY A 20 8.45 -0.25 17.74
C GLY A 20 7.15 0.23 17.11
N ASP A 21 6.68 1.44 17.43
CA ASP A 21 5.40 1.98 16.93
C ASP A 21 5.58 2.80 15.63
N ARG A 22 6.66 2.52 14.89
CA ARG A 22 6.95 3.23 13.64
C ARG A 22 6.00 2.73 12.56
N LEU A 23 5.08 3.60 12.15
CA LEU A 23 4.25 3.36 10.99
C LEU A 23 5.12 3.19 9.73
N PRO A 24 4.74 2.30 8.80
CA PRO A 24 5.39 2.18 7.51
C PRO A 24 5.44 3.54 6.79
N ASP A 25 6.47 3.74 5.97
CA ASP A 25 6.53 4.89 5.09
C ASP A 25 5.69 4.61 3.84
N VAL A 26 4.59 5.35 3.67
CA VAL A 26 3.65 5.17 2.54
C VAL A 26 4.04 6.12 1.41
N GLN A 27 4.33 5.55 0.25
CA GLN A 27 4.73 6.27 -0.95
C GLN A 27 3.71 6.04 -2.06
N ASN A 28 3.26 7.12 -2.70
CA ASN A 28 2.33 7.00 -3.81
C ASN A 28 3.06 6.56 -5.08
N ALA A 29 2.53 5.54 -5.76
CA ALA A 29 2.96 5.12 -7.07
C ALA A 29 2.30 5.94 -8.19
N ASN A 30 2.94 5.93 -9.35
CA ASN A 30 2.33 6.38 -10.58
C ASN A 30 1.43 5.28 -11.15
N VAL A 31 0.29 5.66 -11.71
CA VAL A 31 -0.65 4.74 -12.35
C VAL A 31 -0.91 5.23 -13.77
N ASP A 32 -0.61 4.39 -14.74
CA ASP A 32 -1.02 4.57 -16.13
C ASP A 32 -2.16 3.60 -16.46
N LEU A 33 -3.24 4.08 -17.06
CA LEU A 33 -4.43 3.28 -17.35
C LEU A 33 -4.48 2.92 -18.83
N HIS A 34 -4.19 1.67 -19.16
CA HIS A 34 -4.39 1.11 -20.50
C HIS A 34 -5.73 0.36 -20.55
N GLY A 35 -6.82 1.11 -20.72
CA GLY A 35 -8.18 0.54 -20.70
C GLY A 35 -8.59 0.13 -19.28
N THR A 36 -8.82 -1.18 -19.06
CA THR A 36 -9.17 -1.72 -17.72
C THR A 36 -7.97 -2.29 -16.96
N GLN A 37 -6.79 -2.32 -17.58
CA GLN A 37 -5.58 -2.84 -16.95
C GLN A 37 -4.66 -1.68 -16.52
N PRO A 38 -4.52 -1.44 -15.22
CA PRO A 38 -3.60 -0.42 -14.70
C PRO A 38 -2.16 -0.92 -14.79
N CYS A 39 -1.24 -0.04 -15.20
CA CYS A 39 0.19 -0.19 -14.98
C CYS A 39 0.58 0.65 -13.77
N ILE A 40 0.98 -0.02 -12.68
CA ILE A 40 1.43 0.66 -11.46
C ILE A 40 2.95 0.65 -11.44
N ALA A 41 3.58 1.82 -11.37
CA ALA A 41 5.04 1.94 -11.37
C ALA A 41 5.53 2.85 -10.25
N SER A 42 6.70 2.55 -9.71
CA SER A 42 7.36 3.36 -8.67
C SER A 42 8.89 3.31 -8.84
N VAL A 43 9.60 3.99 -7.96
CA VAL A 43 11.06 3.99 -7.86
C VAL A 43 11.48 3.10 -6.71
N PHE A 44 12.44 2.21 -6.98
CA PHE A 44 12.96 1.23 -6.02
C PHE A 44 14.46 1.45 -5.80
N ALA A 45 14.88 1.20 -4.56
CA ALA A 45 16.27 1.19 -4.14
C ALA A 45 16.89 -0.21 -4.33
N PRO A 46 18.22 -0.31 -4.45
CA PRO A 46 18.90 -1.60 -4.46
C PRO A 46 18.55 -2.43 -3.21
N GLY A 47 18.21 -3.70 -3.43
CA GLY A 47 17.84 -4.64 -2.37
C GLY A 47 16.35 -4.63 -1.99
N ASP A 48 15.53 -3.77 -2.61
CA ASP A 48 14.08 -3.80 -2.44
C ASP A 48 13.48 -5.10 -2.94
N ARG A 49 12.49 -5.59 -2.20
CA ARG A 49 11.75 -6.81 -2.47
C ARG A 49 10.29 -6.56 -2.16
N ILE A 50 9.40 -7.03 -3.02
CA ILE A 50 7.96 -7.02 -2.71
C ILE A 50 7.68 -8.22 -1.81
N SER A 51 7.17 -7.96 -0.60
CA SER A 51 6.81 -8.99 0.39
C SER A 51 5.32 -9.32 0.38
N SER A 52 4.46 -8.39 -0.05
CA SER A 52 3.05 -8.66 -0.30
C SER A 52 2.41 -7.68 -1.27
N ILE A 53 1.25 -8.07 -1.79
CA ILE A 53 0.30 -7.21 -2.51
C ILE A 53 -1.07 -7.35 -1.88
N GLN A 54 -1.77 -6.22 -1.75
CA GLN A 54 -3.17 -6.16 -1.40
C GLN A 54 -3.92 -5.28 -2.41
N ILE A 55 -5.06 -5.75 -2.90
CA ILE A 55 -5.94 -5.00 -3.80
C ILE A 55 -7.32 -4.93 -3.15
N GLY A 56 -7.83 -3.72 -2.94
CA GLY A 56 -9.17 -3.47 -2.41
C GLY A 56 -9.99 -2.60 -3.36
N SER A 57 -11.32 -2.78 -3.32
CA SER A 57 -12.30 -1.91 -3.97
C SER A 57 -12.95 -1.01 -2.91
N THR A 58 -13.11 0.28 -3.18
CA THR A 58 -13.81 1.20 -2.26
C THR A 58 -15.33 1.12 -2.40
N SER A 59 -15.84 0.35 -3.37
CA SER A 59 -17.27 0.26 -3.70
C SER A 59 -18.10 -0.64 -2.77
N GLY A 60 -17.56 -1.05 -1.62
CA GLY A 60 -18.29 -1.84 -0.61
C GLY A 60 -18.35 -3.35 -0.88
N ASP A 61 -17.64 -3.84 -1.90
CA ASP A 61 -17.43 -5.27 -2.10
C ASP A 61 -16.42 -5.77 -1.04
N ASN A 62 -16.78 -6.79 -0.26
CA ASN A 62 -15.90 -7.37 0.76
C ASN A 62 -14.75 -8.21 0.19
N GLU A 63 -14.60 -8.29 -1.14
CA GLU A 63 -13.56 -9.06 -1.80
C GLU A 63 -12.29 -8.20 -1.96
N SER A 64 -11.38 -8.32 -0.99
CA SER A 64 -10.00 -7.88 -1.13
C SER A 64 -9.13 -9.04 -1.58
N PHE A 65 -8.29 -8.82 -2.59
CA PHE A 65 -7.23 -9.77 -2.95
C PHE A 65 -5.98 -9.49 -2.09
N HIS A 66 -5.36 -10.55 -1.57
CA HIS A 66 -4.09 -10.45 -0.85
C HIS A 66 -3.20 -11.62 -1.24
N LYS A 67 -1.93 -11.35 -1.55
CA LYS A 67 -0.90 -12.38 -1.73
C LYS A 67 0.39 -12.00 -1.00
N TYR A 68 0.95 -12.95 -0.25
CA TYR A 68 2.25 -12.83 0.41
C TYR A 68 3.32 -13.60 -0.36
N PHE A 69 4.57 -13.12 -0.29
CA PHE A 69 5.73 -13.73 -0.93
C PHE A 69 6.75 -14.10 0.16
N THR A 70 6.67 -15.32 0.68
CA THR A 70 7.57 -15.83 1.74
C THR A 70 8.85 -16.44 1.17
N ASP A 71 8.75 -17.14 0.03
CA ASP A 71 9.87 -17.93 -0.52
C ASP A 71 10.40 -17.38 -1.85
N ASP A 72 9.53 -16.71 -2.62
CA ASP A 72 9.87 -16.14 -3.91
C ASP A 72 10.25 -14.66 -3.77
N LEU A 73 11.53 -14.36 -3.98
CA LEU A 73 12.02 -12.98 -4.01
C LEU A 73 11.51 -12.26 -5.25
N LEU A 74 10.42 -11.51 -5.09
CA LEU A 74 9.90 -10.66 -6.15
C LEU A 74 10.67 -9.33 -6.17
N ILE A 75 11.66 -9.23 -7.06
CA ILE A 75 12.49 -8.03 -7.22
C ILE A 75 11.81 -7.04 -8.16
N PRO A 76 11.37 -5.87 -7.69
CA PRO A 76 10.79 -4.85 -8.54
C PRO A 76 11.84 -4.14 -9.40
N VAL A 77 11.42 -3.60 -10.55
CA VAL A 77 12.27 -2.79 -11.42
C VAL A 77 11.65 -1.40 -11.55
N SER A 78 12.44 -0.37 -11.23
CA SER A 78 12.01 1.03 -11.31
C SER A 78 11.43 1.38 -12.69
N GLY A 79 10.27 2.02 -12.69
CA GLY A 79 9.58 2.44 -13.92
C GLY A 79 8.89 1.33 -14.71
N LYS A 80 8.99 0.05 -14.31
CA LYS A 80 8.20 -1.04 -14.90
C LYS A 80 6.91 -1.27 -14.12
N CYS A 81 5.90 -1.81 -14.80
CA CYS A 81 4.64 -2.17 -14.17
C CYS A 81 4.87 -3.27 -13.13
N LEU A 82 4.35 -3.05 -11.93
CA LEU A 82 4.29 -4.04 -10.87
C LEU A 82 3.25 -5.12 -11.19
N PRO A 83 3.47 -6.36 -10.74
CA PRO A 83 2.58 -7.46 -11.07
C PRO A 83 1.24 -7.37 -10.34
N LEU A 84 0.16 -7.62 -11.06
CA LEU A 84 -1.22 -7.61 -10.55
C LEU A 84 -1.84 -9.01 -10.46
N PHE A 85 -1.07 -10.06 -10.76
CA PHE A 85 -1.43 -11.48 -10.57
C PHE A 85 -2.80 -11.85 -11.13
N ASP A 86 -3.07 -11.42 -12.36
CA ASP A 86 -4.32 -11.68 -13.10
C ASP A 86 -5.59 -11.16 -12.41
N TYR A 87 -5.45 -10.25 -11.44
CA TYR A 87 -6.59 -9.58 -10.83
C TYR A 87 -7.37 -8.81 -11.90
N ARG A 88 -8.69 -9.06 -11.96
CA ARG A 88 -9.58 -8.44 -12.94
C ARG A 88 -10.25 -7.21 -12.36
N PHE A 89 -9.87 -6.04 -12.85
CA PHE A 89 -10.52 -4.79 -12.49
C PHE A 89 -11.81 -4.62 -13.28
N SER A 90 -12.89 -4.29 -12.58
CA SER A 90 -14.19 -4.01 -13.17
C SER A 90 -14.36 -2.52 -13.43
N PRO A 91 -14.94 -2.13 -14.59
CA PRO A 91 -15.34 -0.76 -14.85
C PRO A 91 -16.30 -0.22 -13.79
N GLY A 92 -16.22 1.10 -13.55
CA GLY A 92 -17.09 1.82 -12.64
C GLY A 92 -16.70 1.71 -11.17
N LYS A 93 -15.60 1.02 -10.86
CA LYS A 93 -15.09 0.86 -9.49
C LYS A 93 -13.81 1.67 -9.27
N GLN A 94 -13.60 2.03 -8.01
CA GLN A 94 -12.35 2.63 -7.54
C GLN A 94 -11.59 1.60 -6.72
N TYR A 95 -10.30 1.54 -6.97
CA TYR A 95 -9.40 0.57 -6.39
C TYR A 95 -8.28 1.26 -5.64
N VAL A 96 -7.81 0.59 -4.60
CA VAL A 96 -6.55 0.90 -3.93
C VAL A 96 -5.71 -0.36 -3.91
N VAL A 97 -4.46 -0.23 -4.34
CA VAL A 97 -3.46 -1.30 -4.35
C VAL A 97 -2.32 -0.90 -3.44
N TYR A 98 -1.93 -1.83 -2.57
CA TYR A 98 -0.79 -1.70 -1.67
C TYR A 98 0.23 -2.77 -2.00
N TYR A 99 1.50 -2.38 -2.13
CA TYR A 99 2.63 -3.29 -2.14
C TYR A 99 3.48 -3.06 -0.91
N SER A 100 3.68 -4.08 -0.10
CA SER A 100 4.64 -4.03 0.99
C SER A 100 6.04 -4.29 0.44
N ILE A 101 6.98 -3.40 0.76
CA ILE A 101 8.36 -3.48 0.33
C ILE A 101 9.24 -3.73 1.54
N ASP A 102 9.97 -4.83 1.49
CA ASP A 102 11.04 -5.14 2.43
C ASP A 102 12.39 -4.78 1.79
N ASN A 103 13.30 -4.27 2.62
CA ASN A 103 14.70 -4.08 2.25
C ASN A 103 15.55 -4.33 3.51
N PRO A 104 16.40 -5.37 3.53
CA PRO A 104 17.22 -5.72 4.69
C PRO A 104 18.15 -4.59 5.17
N ASN A 105 18.48 -3.63 4.29
CA ASN A 105 19.33 -2.50 4.61
C ASN A 105 18.55 -1.30 5.16
N ASN A 106 17.22 -1.35 5.14
CA ASN A 106 16.36 -0.29 5.65
C ASN A 106 15.68 -0.74 6.95
N LYS A 107 15.68 0.15 7.96
CA LYS A 107 15.05 -0.13 9.26
C LYS A 107 13.54 0.14 9.26
N ARG A 108 13.01 0.73 8.20
CA ARG A 108 11.60 1.11 8.09
C ARG A 108 10.96 0.39 6.90
N GLU A 109 9.89 -0.33 7.17
CA GLU A 109 9.04 -0.90 6.13
C GLU A 109 8.42 0.21 5.28
N ARG A 110 8.27 -0.09 3.99
CA ARG A 110 7.68 0.84 3.04
C ARG A 110 6.47 0.22 2.38
N ILE A 111 5.47 1.04 2.11
CA ILE A 111 4.27 0.66 1.39
C ILE A 111 4.21 1.52 0.14
N ILE A 112 4.13 0.88 -1.03
CA ILE A 112 3.79 1.57 -2.27
C ILE A 112 2.28 1.49 -2.43
N GLN A 113 1.62 2.65 -2.45
CA GLN A 113 0.19 2.77 -2.61
C GLN A 113 -0.16 3.31 -3.99
N ALA A 114 -1.15 2.73 -4.64
CA ALA A 114 -1.75 3.24 -5.86
C ALA A 114 -3.26 3.31 -5.71
N SER A 115 -3.85 4.44 -6.07
CA SER A 115 -5.31 4.63 -6.06
C SER A 115 -5.76 5.06 -7.46
N PHE A 116 -6.73 4.38 -8.03
CA PHE A 116 -7.25 4.69 -9.37
C PHE A 116 -8.69 4.24 -9.55
N SER A 117 -9.35 4.77 -10.57
CA SER A 117 -10.71 4.40 -10.97
C SER A 117 -10.70 3.86 -12.39
N ILE A 118 -11.43 2.76 -12.62
CA ILE A 118 -11.64 2.25 -13.97
C ILE A 118 -12.92 2.87 -14.51
N SER A 119 -12.81 3.64 -15.59
CA SER A 119 -13.95 4.34 -16.20
C SER A 119 -14.90 3.39 -16.95
N ASN A 120 -16.19 3.72 -16.99
CA ASN A 120 -17.24 2.97 -17.70
C ASN A 120 -17.27 3.23 -19.23
N GLU A 121 -16.15 3.58 -19.87
CA GLU A 121 -16.06 4.08 -21.26
C GLU A 121 -16.31 2.99 -22.34
N LEU A 122 -17.36 2.18 -22.17
CA LEU A 122 -18.02 1.39 -23.22
C LEU A 122 -19.41 1.96 -23.60
N LYS A 123 -19.72 3.22 -23.26
CA LYS A 123 -21.03 3.82 -23.54
C LYS A 123 -20.98 5.21 -24.19
N ASN A 124 -19.96 5.52 -25.00
CA ASN A 124 -19.95 6.81 -25.73
C ASN A 124 -19.21 6.80 -27.09
N ARG A 125 -19.30 5.69 -27.83
CA ARG A 125 -19.16 5.73 -29.30
C ARG A 125 -20.31 4.94 -29.92
N SER A 126 -21.47 5.59 -29.91
CA SER A 126 -22.61 5.28 -30.79
C SER A 126 -22.41 6.03 -32.10
#